data_AF-A0A654CAB5-F1
#
_entry.id   AF-A0A654CAB5-F1
#
_cell.length_a   1.000
_cell.length_b   1.000
_cell.length_c   1.000
_cell.angle_alpha   90.00
_cell.angle_beta   90.00
_cell.angle_gamma   90.00
#
_symmetry.space_group_name_H-M   'P 1'
#
loop_
_entity.id
_entity.type
_entity.pdbx_description
1 polymer ?
#
loop_
_entity_poly.entity_id
_entity_poly.type
_entity_poly.pdbx_seq_one_letter_code
_entity_poly.pdbx_strand_id
1 'polypeptide(L)'
;MSLKTVLSRASDLEHVEESELRKPPLDVVAFSVAVTRKLRNWKKTTLADFARVSLSTVERVERGEAVSDEALDRIAQAFGQEPGHYTAPRVTIPREQAEAEVSETYGKLWPLEVARFTTQAQVREAARCCAHLMHAPNLPEAYEADVESLREYLDLVSFCLAEQSDGIPMSDTARRPLYDHTLAAVKELERRSVTVLIGYLDAPQPKIPDWRVCIVSLTSRLTDPGAPKRKMMFIDKRVVAIENMNMGLDD
;
A
#
# COMPACT_ATOMS: atom_id res chain seq x y z
N MET A 1 11.56 12.95 -13.87
CA MET A 1 11.27 11.71 -14.65
C MET A 1 9.89 11.18 -14.29
N SER A 2 8.97 11.11 -15.26
CA SER A 2 7.60 10.56 -15.13
C SER A 2 7.62 9.03 -14.93
N LEU A 3 6.56 8.44 -14.35
CA LEU A 3 6.41 6.98 -14.22
C LEU A 3 6.48 6.29 -15.60
N LYS A 4 5.94 6.94 -16.64
CA LYS A 4 6.04 6.48 -18.04
C LYS A 4 7.49 6.37 -18.52
N THR A 5 8.33 7.34 -18.18
CA THR A 5 9.77 7.33 -18.53
C THR A 5 10.54 6.23 -17.80
N VAL A 6 10.06 5.86 -16.61
CA VAL A 6 10.67 4.78 -15.83
C VAL A 6 10.28 3.44 -16.45
N LEU A 7 8.99 3.22 -16.69
CA LEU A 7 8.49 1.99 -17.34
C LEU A 7 9.05 1.79 -18.75
N SER A 8 9.25 2.86 -19.53
CA SER A 8 9.88 2.76 -20.85
C SER A 8 11.36 2.38 -20.79
N ARG A 9 12.05 2.58 -19.66
CA ARG A 9 13.43 2.12 -19.48
C ARG A 9 13.50 0.64 -19.11
N ALA A 10 12.42 0.07 -18.57
CA ALA A 10 12.39 -1.35 -18.22
C ALA A 10 12.51 -2.24 -19.47
N SER A 11 11.99 -1.79 -20.62
CA SER A 11 12.16 -2.49 -21.91
C SER A 11 13.57 -2.43 -22.47
N ASP A 12 14.41 -1.50 -21.97
CA ASP A 12 15.77 -1.27 -22.46
C ASP A 12 16.83 -1.97 -21.60
N LEU A 13 16.43 -2.69 -20.54
CA LEU A 13 17.35 -3.39 -19.63
C LEU A 13 17.99 -4.60 -20.35
N GLU A 14 19.31 -4.70 -20.26
CA GLU A 14 20.12 -5.69 -20.97
C GLU A 14 19.72 -7.12 -20.58
N HIS A 15 19.43 -7.95 -21.59
CA HIS A 15 19.07 -9.35 -21.42
C HIS A 15 20.34 -10.18 -21.30
N VAL A 16 20.40 -11.07 -20.30
CA VAL A 16 21.56 -11.93 -20.09
C VAL A 16 21.12 -13.38 -20.13
N GLU A 17 21.88 -14.18 -20.87
CA GLU A 17 21.68 -15.62 -21.02
C GLU A 17 21.81 -16.36 -19.68
N GLU A 18 21.21 -17.55 -19.63
CA GLU A 18 20.99 -18.37 -18.43
C GLU A 18 22.24 -18.66 -17.59
N SER A 19 22.00 -19.00 -16.31
CA SER A 19 22.87 -19.79 -15.44
C SER A 19 24.10 -19.12 -14.80
N GLU A 20 24.40 -17.84 -15.03
CA GLU A 20 25.48 -17.17 -14.31
C GLU A 20 25.00 -16.53 -12.99
N LEU A 21 25.72 -16.84 -11.91
CA LEU A 21 25.61 -16.14 -10.62
C LEU A 21 26.20 -14.74 -10.80
N ARG A 22 25.33 -13.75 -10.96
CA ARG A 22 25.75 -12.35 -11.14
C ARG A 22 25.06 -11.43 -10.15
N LYS A 23 25.75 -10.36 -9.78
CA LYS A 23 25.14 -9.27 -9.01
C LYS A 23 24.05 -8.60 -9.86
N PRO A 24 22.98 -8.05 -9.24
CA PRO A 24 22.01 -7.24 -9.95
C PRO A 24 22.69 -6.13 -10.77
N PRO A 25 22.38 -6.00 -12.07
CA PRO A 25 22.89 -4.91 -12.90
C PRO A 25 22.57 -3.52 -12.32
N LEU A 26 23.49 -2.56 -12.48
CA LEU A 26 23.36 -1.24 -11.86
C LEU A 26 22.16 -0.43 -12.38
N ASP A 27 21.79 -0.63 -13.63
CA ASP A 27 20.59 -0.07 -14.26
C ASP A 27 19.29 -0.64 -13.67
N VAL A 28 19.25 -1.95 -13.38
CA VAL A 28 18.14 -2.60 -12.67
C VAL A 28 18.03 -2.07 -11.24
N VAL A 29 19.15 -1.93 -10.53
CA VAL A 29 19.19 -1.34 -9.18
C VAL A 29 18.70 0.11 -9.22
N ALA A 30 19.21 0.92 -10.15
CA ALA A 30 18.80 2.31 -10.34
C ALA A 30 17.30 2.44 -10.60
N PHE A 31 16.76 1.60 -11.48
CA PHE A 31 15.34 1.53 -11.78
C PHE A 31 14.52 1.18 -10.53
N SER A 32 14.87 0.09 -9.83
CA SER A 32 14.16 -0.38 -8.64
C SER A 32 14.12 0.67 -7.53
N VAL A 33 15.27 1.30 -7.22
CA VAL A 33 15.37 2.36 -6.23
C VAL A 33 14.50 3.56 -6.61
N ALA A 34 14.57 3.99 -7.88
CA ALA A 34 13.80 5.14 -8.36
C ALA A 34 12.28 4.89 -8.38
N VAL A 35 11.84 3.68 -8.78
CA VAL A 35 10.43 3.27 -8.75
C VAL A 35 9.93 3.25 -7.32
N THR A 36 10.62 2.51 -6.43
CA THR A 36 10.21 2.32 -5.04
C THR A 36 10.10 3.66 -4.32
N ARG A 37 11.08 4.55 -4.48
CA ARG A 37 11.05 5.90 -3.90
C ARG A 37 9.85 6.71 -4.40
N LYS A 38 9.53 6.65 -5.69
CA LYS A 38 8.38 7.37 -6.28
C LYS A 38 7.04 6.81 -5.83
N LEU A 39 6.91 5.48 -5.72
CA LEU A 39 5.71 4.83 -5.19
C LEU A 39 5.46 5.22 -3.73
N ARG A 40 6.54 5.37 -2.93
CA ARG A 40 6.46 5.93 -1.58
C ARG A 40 6.27 7.44 -1.54
N ASN A 41 6.33 8.12 -2.68
CA ASN A 41 6.30 9.58 -2.78
C ASN A 41 7.40 10.28 -1.96
N TRP A 42 8.56 9.64 -1.85
CA TRP A 42 9.72 10.16 -1.13
C TRP A 42 10.54 11.08 -2.03
N LYS A 43 11.07 12.17 -1.46
CA LYS A 43 12.13 12.95 -2.11
C LYS A 43 13.44 12.16 -2.03
N LYS A 44 14.41 12.48 -2.89
CA LYS A 44 15.76 11.90 -2.80
C LYS A 44 16.42 12.18 -1.45
N THR A 45 16.22 13.38 -0.90
CA THR A 45 16.70 13.76 0.45
C THR A 45 16.09 12.87 1.52
N THR A 46 14.79 12.59 1.45
CA THR A 46 14.11 11.67 2.38
C THR A 46 14.74 10.29 2.36
N LEU A 47 15.01 9.73 1.17
CA LEU A 47 15.70 8.44 1.08
C LEU A 47 17.11 8.50 1.66
N ALA A 48 17.86 9.58 1.39
CA ALA A 48 19.20 9.77 1.92
C ALA A 48 19.21 9.79 3.47
N ASP A 49 18.24 10.48 4.08
CA ASP A 49 18.08 10.56 5.52
C ASP A 49 17.74 9.18 6.13
N PHE A 50 16.78 8.47 5.56
CA PHE A 50 16.37 7.13 6.03
C PHE A 50 17.49 6.10 5.88
N ALA A 51 18.22 6.12 4.77
CA ALA A 51 19.34 5.22 4.51
C ALA A 51 20.64 5.68 5.20
N ARG A 52 20.67 6.86 5.82
CA ARG A 52 21.88 7.44 6.43
C ARG A 52 23.06 7.45 5.44
N VAL A 53 22.80 7.92 4.23
CA VAL A 53 23.78 8.13 3.16
C VAL A 53 23.70 9.56 2.65
N SER A 54 24.69 10.00 1.86
CA SER A 54 24.64 11.33 1.26
C SER A 54 23.57 11.44 0.16
N LEU A 55 23.02 12.64 -0.05
CA LEU A 55 22.14 12.89 -1.20
C LEU A 55 22.83 12.55 -2.53
N SER A 56 24.12 12.88 -2.66
CA SER A 56 24.93 12.54 -3.84
C SER A 56 24.96 11.03 -4.09
N THR A 57 25.09 10.22 -3.03
CA THR A 57 25.04 8.74 -3.14
C THR A 57 23.72 8.28 -3.76
N VAL A 58 22.57 8.80 -3.29
CA VAL A 58 21.25 8.47 -3.87
C VAL A 58 21.16 8.89 -5.33
N GLU A 59 21.69 10.05 -5.69
CA GLU A 59 21.69 10.55 -7.07
C GLU A 59 22.54 9.70 -8.01
N ARG A 60 23.71 9.24 -7.55
CA ARG A 60 24.57 8.32 -8.29
C ARG A 60 23.89 6.97 -8.52
N VAL A 61 23.27 6.40 -7.48
CA VAL A 61 22.51 5.14 -7.59
C VAL A 61 21.38 5.28 -8.62
N GLU A 62 20.56 6.33 -8.56
CA GLU A 62 19.46 6.52 -9.53
C GLU A 62 19.95 6.83 -10.97
N ARG A 63 21.23 7.15 -11.16
CA ARG A 63 21.86 7.29 -12.49
C ARG A 63 22.47 5.99 -13.00
N GLY A 64 22.49 4.92 -12.20
CA GLY A 64 23.17 3.66 -12.55
C GLY A 64 24.68 3.70 -12.36
N GLU A 65 25.19 4.65 -11.56
CA GLU A 65 26.62 4.74 -11.27
C GLU A 65 26.99 3.84 -10.09
N ALA A 66 28.19 3.24 -10.16
CA ALA A 66 28.71 2.39 -9.10
C ALA A 66 28.85 3.17 -7.78
N VAL A 67 28.43 2.54 -6.68
CA VAL A 67 28.60 2.99 -5.29
C VAL A 67 29.03 1.80 -4.43
N SER A 68 29.36 2.03 -3.15
CA SER A 68 29.72 0.92 -2.26
C SER A 68 28.54 0.00 -1.98
N ASP A 69 28.82 -1.31 -1.84
CA ASP A 69 27.83 -2.32 -1.46
C ASP A 69 27.14 -1.95 -0.13
N GLU A 70 27.89 -1.41 0.84
CA GLU A 70 27.34 -0.93 2.11
C GLU A 70 26.28 0.16 1.93
N ALA A 71 26.48 1.08 0.98
CA ALA A 71 25.50 2.13 0.71
C ALA A 71 24.22 1.54 0.07
N LEU A 72 24.36 0.54 -0.80
CA LEU A 72 23.23 -0.17 -1.39
C LEU A 72 22.44 -0.95 -0.34
N ASP A 73 23.13 -1.62 0.59
CA ASP A 73 22.47 -2.35 1.69
C ASP A 73 21.71 -1.41 2.61
N ARG A 74 22.27 -0.24 2.95
CA ARG A 74 21.55 0.77 3.73
C ARG A 74 20.32 1.32 2.99
N ILE A 75 20.39 1.49 1.67
CA ILE A 75 19.24 1.88 0.83
C ILE A 75 18.19 0.76 0.81
N ALA A 76 18.60 -0.50 0.69
CA ALA A 76 17.70 -1.66 0.77
C ALA A 76 16.96 -1.69 2.12
N GLN A 77 17.69 -1.57 3.22
CA GLN A 77 17.13 -1.52 4.57
C GLN A 77 16.16 -0.35 4.78
N ALA A 78 16.44 0.82 4.22
CA ALA A 78 15.50 1.95 4.26
C ALA A 78 14.16 1.64 3.57
N PHE A 79 14.16 0.71 2.62
CA PHE A 79 12.95 0.18 2.00
C PHE A 79 12.35 -1.03 2.74
N GLY A 80 12.93 -1.47 3.85
CA GLY A 80 12.50 -2.67 4.58
C GLY A 80 12.91 -3.96 3.87
N GLN A 81 13.95 -3.91 3.05
CA GLN A 81 14.54 -5.08 2.40
C GLN A 81 15.75 -5.58 3.20
N GLU A 82 16.05 -6.86 3.08
CA GLU A 82 17.21 -7.48 3.72
C GLU A 82 18.54 -6.99 3.13
N PRO A 83 19.64 -7.00 3.91
CA PRO A 83 20.99 -6.84 3.37
C PRO A 83 21.24 -7.84 2.24
N GLY A 84 22.00 -7.46 1.21
CA GLY A 84 22.17 -8.30 0.03
C GLY A 84 21.11 -8.09 -1.04
N HIS A 85 20.05 -7.32 -0.78
CA HIS A 85 18.95 -7.18 -1.76
C HIS A 85 19.43 -6.63 -3.12
N TYR A 86 20.40 -5.72 -3.14
CA TYR A 86 20.97 -5.14 -4.37
C TYR A 86 22.38 -5.64 -4.69
N THR A 87 23.00 -6.42 -3.80
CA THR A 87 24.44 -6.72 -3.82
C THR A 87 24.75 -8.21 -3.88
N ALA A 88 23.84 -9.08 -3.41
CA ALA A 88 24.03 -10.52 -3.42
C ALA A 88 23.92 -11.06 -4.86
N PRO A 89 24.86 -11.91 -5.31
CA PRO A 89 24.75 -12.62 -6.57
C PRO A 89 23.48 -13.47 -6.61
N ARG A 90 22.76 -13.44 -7.73
CA ARG A 90 21.56 -14.25 -7.97
C ARG A 90 21.66 -14.95 -9.30
N VAL A 91 21.00 -16.10 -9.40
CA VAL A 91 20.84 -16.80 -10.66
C VAL A 91 19.84 -16.01 -11.50
N THR A 92 20.23 -15.67 -12.72
CA THR A 92 19.32 -15.01 -13.66
C THR A 92 18.26 -16.03 -14.08
N ILE A 93 16.99 -15.72 -13.80
CA ILE A 93 15.87 -16.56 -14.25
C ILE A 93 15.59 -16.30 -15.74
N PRO A 94 15.13 -17.31 -16.50
CA PRO A 94 14.75 -17.14 -17.90
C PRO A 94 13.66 -16.09 -18.06
N ARG A 95 13.62 -15.42 -19.22
CA ARG A 95 12.63 -14.37 -19.49
C ARG A 95 11.19 -14.85 -19.30
N GLU A 96 10.85 -16.03 -19.80
CA GLU A 96 9.50 -16.58 -19.65
C GLU A 96 9.13 -16.79 -18.18
N GLN A 97 10.09 -17.25 -17.37
CA GLN A 97 9.89 -17.41 -15.93
C GLN A 97 9.79 -16.04 -15.24
N ALA A 98 10.62 -15.06 -15.61
CA ALA A 98 10.52 -13.70 -15.08
C ALA A 98 9.17 -13.05 -15.42
N GLU A 99 8.69 -13.20 -16.65
CA GLU A 99 7.39 -12.72 -17.09
C GLU A 99 6.25 -13.42 -16.31
N ALA A 100 6.36 -14.73 -16.10
CA ALA A 100 5.41 -15.49 -15.28
C ALA A 100 5.39 -15.00 -13.82
N GLU A 101 6.55 -14.85 -13.17
CA GLU A 101 6.67 -14.37 -11.80
C GLU A 101 6.18 -12.92 -11.63
N VAL A 102 6.50 -12.05 -12.60
CA VAL A 102 5.98 -10.67 -12.63
C VAL A 102 4.47 -10.66 -12.83
N SER A 103 3.94 -11.48 -13.73
CA SER A 103 2.50 -11.60 -13.96
C SER A 103 1.78 -12.16 -12.73
N GLU A 104 2.37 -13.15 -12.05
CA GLU A 104 1.81 -13.71 -10.83
C GLU A 104 1.80 -12.69 -9.68
N THR A 105 2.91 -11.97 -9.50
CA THR A 105 3.10 -11.01 -8.40
C THR A 105 2.34 -9.72 -8.62
N TYR A 106 2.44 -9.14 -9.81
CA TYR A 106 1.91 -7.81 -10.14
C TYR A 106 0.64 -7.84 -10.97
N GLY A 107 0.38 -8.90 -11.74
CA GLY A 107 -0.82 -9.01 -12.59
C GLY A 107 -2.14 -9.08 -11.79
N LYS A 108 -2.03 -9.38 -10.49
CA LYS A 108 -3.16 -9.39 -9.55
C LYS A 108 -3.31 -8.08 -8.78
N LEU A 109 -2.42 -7.11 -8.96
CA LEU A 109 -2.53 -5.81 -8.30
C LEU A 109 -3.52 -4.91 -9.02
N TRP A 110 -4.38 -4.27 -8.23
CA TRP A 110 -5.32 -3.27 -8.71
C TRP A 110 -4.96 -1.89 -8.19
N PRO A 111 -4.87 -0.88 -9.07
CA PRO A 111 -4.71 0.50 -8.63
C PRO A 111 -6.01 0.97 -7.96
N LEU A 112 -5.87 1.45 -6.74
CA LEU A 112 -6.95 1.97 -5.92
C LEU A 112 -6.70 3.45 -5.68
N GLU A 113 -7.65 4.30 -6.04
CA GLU A 113 -7.62 5.70 -5.64
C GLU A 113 -7.88 5.84 -4.15
N VAL A 114 -7.06 6.66 -3.49
CA VAL A 114 -7.14 6.87 -2.05
C VAL A 114 -7.10 8.36 -1.71
N ALA A 115 -7.79 8.72 -0.62
CA ALA A 115 -7.80 10.06 -0.06
C ALA A 115 -7.64 10.00 1.47
N ARG A 116 -7.30 11.14 2.10
CA ARG A 116 -7.31 11.23 3.56
C ARG A 116 -8.72 11.00 4.08
N PHE A 117 -8.86 10.22 5.14
CA PHE A 117 -10.16 9.90 5.73
C PHE A 117 -10.61 11.01 6.69
N THR A 118 -11.33 12.02 6.19
CA THR A 118 -11.62 13.24 6.96
C THR A 118 -13.08 13.70 6.92
N THR A 119 -13.91 13.09 6.07
CA THR A 119 -15.25 13.59 5.78
C THR A 119 -16.34 12.60 6.14
N GLN A 120 -17.50 13.11 6.56
CA GLN A 120 -18.68 12.25 6.84
C GLN A 120 -19.19 11.55 5.57
N ALA A 121 -18.98 12.15 4.38
CA ALA A 121 -19.31 11.51 3.11
C ALA A 121 -18.52 10.21 2.91
N GLN A 122 -17.25 10.19 3.30
CA GLN A 122 -16.43 8.96 3.26
C GLN A 122 -16.91 7.92 4.27
N VAL A 123 -17.34 8.33 5.47
CA VAL A 123 -17.91 7.40 6.46
C VAL A 123 -19.17 6.75 5.92
N ARG A 124 -20.07 7.54 5.33
CA ARG A 124 -21.30 7.03 4.70
C ARG A 124 -21.01 6.08 3.54
N GLU A 125 -20.00 6.37 2.74
CA GLU A 125 -19.61 5.50 1.63
C GLU A 125 -18.96 4.20 2.11
N ALA A 126 -18.12 4.27 3.15
CA ALA A 126 -17.54 3.09 3.80
C ALA A 126 -18.64 2.17 4.33
N ALA A 127 -19.64 2.74 4.99
CA ALA A 127 -20.75 2.00 5.59
C ALA A 127 -21.69 1.32 4.58
N ARG A 128 -21.56 1.63 3.28
CA ARG A 128 -22.28 0.96 2.19
C ARG A 128 -21.47 -0.18 1.57
N CYS A 129 -20.21 -0.34 1.96
CA CYS A 129 -19.39 -1.44 1.50
C CYS A 129 -19.78 -2.73 2.24
N CYS A 130 -19.55 -3.86 1.59
CA CYS A 130 -19.82 -5.18 2.14
C CYS A 130 -18.76 -5.61 3.18
N ALA A 131 -17.56 -5.03 3.12
CA ALA A 131 -16.47 -5.33 4.04
C ALA A 131 -15.52 -4.13 4.22
N HIS A 132 -14.83 -4.11 5.37
CA HIS A 132 -13.78 -3.16 5.71
C HIS A 132 -12.43 -3.90 5.84
N LEU A 133 -11.45 -3.56 5.01
CA LEU A 133 -10.08 -4.08 5.12
C LEU A 133 -9.17 -3.03 5.78
N MET A 134 -8.69 -3.35 6.98
CA MET A 134 -7.67 -2.55 7.67
C MET A 134 -6.28 -2.99 7.22
N HIS A 135 -5.54 -2.11 6.55
CA HIS A 135 -4.19 -2.36 6.08
C HIS A 135 -3.16 -1.56 6.89
N ALA A 136 -2.42 -2.23 7.79
CA ALA A 136 -1.49 -1.60 8.73
C ALA A 136 -0.15 -2.38 8.91
N PRO A 137 0.57 -2.78 7.84
CA PRO A 137 1.65 -3.78 7.89
C PRO A 137 2.91 -3.38 8.68
N ASN A 138 3.05 -2.12 9.10
CA ASN A 138 4.21 -1.63 9.85
C ASN A 138 3.78 -0.68 10.98
N LEU A 139 2.55 -0.83 11.46
CA LEU A 139 2.06 -0.07 12.60
C LEU A 139 2.37 -0.84 13.88
N PRO A 140 3.04 -0.23 14.89
CA PRO A 140 3.33 -0.92 16.14
C PRO A 140 2.07 -1.42 16.86
N GLU A 141 2.20 -2.50 17.63
CA GLU A 141 1.11 -3.07 18.46
C GLU A 141 0.45 -2.04 19.39
N ALA A 142 1.18 -0.99 19.79
CA ALA A 142 0.66 0.12 20.60
C ALA A 142 -0.50 0.91 19.94
N TYR A 143 -0.84 0.62 18.68
CA TYR A 143 -1.97 1.20 17.95
C TYR A 143 -3.11 0.20 17.71
N GLU A 144 -2.96 -1.07 18.09
CA GLU A 144 -3.92 -2.13 17.79
C GLU A 144 -5.33 -1.79 18.32
N ALA A 145 -5.42 -1.31 19.57
CA ALA A 145 -6.69 -0.87 20.15
C ALA A 145 -7.35 0.30 19.39
N ASP A 146 -6.56 1.23 18.84
CA ASP A 146 -7.09 2.35 18.06
C ASP A 146 -7.59 1.87 16.68
N VAL A 147 -6.87 0.93 16.06
CA VAL A 147 -7.28 0.29 14.80
C VAL A 147 -8.57 -0.49 14.99
N GLU A 148 -8.67 -1.26 16.09
CA GLU A 148 -9.88 -2.00 16.44
C GLU A 148 -11.05 -1.05 16.68
N SER A 149 -10.85 0.00 17.48
CA SER A 149 -11.88 1.01 17.72
C SER A 149 -12.41 1.62 16.41
N LEU A 150 -11.53 1.94 15.46
CA LEU A 150 -11.96 2.44 14.15
C LEU A 150 -12.78 1.40 13.37
N ARG A 151 -12.39 0.12 13.42
CA ARG A 151 -13.15 -0.97 12.78
C ARG A 151 -14.53 -1.10 13.42
N GLU A 152 -14.61 -1.16 14.74
CA GLU A 152 -15.87 -1.26 15.48
C GLU A 152 -16.82 -0.10 15.15
N TYR A 153 -16.32 1.13 15.06
CA TYR A 153 -17.16 2.27 14.66
C TYR A 153 -17.67 2.15 13.22
N LEU A 154 -16.85 1.67 12.29
CA LEU A 154 -17.28 1.45 10.90
C LEU A 154 -18.34 0.35 10.80
N ASP A 155 -18.17 -0.73 11.53
CA ASP A 155 -19.13 -1.84 11.59
C ASP A 155 -20.44 -1.39 12.24
N LEU A 156 -20.38 -0.62 13.33
CA LEU A 156 -21.54 -0.02 13.99
C LEU A 156 -22.31 0.91 13.05
N VAL A 157 -21.61 1.80 12.32
CA VAL A 157 -22.27 2.69 11.36
C VAL A 157 -22.94 1.87 10.26
N SER A 158 -22.27 0.84 9.75
CA SER A 158 -22.82 -0.04 8.71
C SER A 158 -24.09 -0.74 9.19
N PHE A 159 -24.05 -1.29 10.40
CA PHE A 159 -25.19 -1.93 11.06
C PHE A 159 -26.38 -0.97 11.20
N CYS A 160 -26.17 0.21 11.79
CA CYS A 160 -27.23 1.21 11.99
C CYS A 160 -27.82 1.76 10.67
N LEU A 161 -27.07 1.68 9.56
CA LEU A 161 -27.56 2.07 8.24
C LEU A 161 -28.26 0.91 7.51
N ALA A 162 -27.91 -0.34 7.80
CA ALA A 162 -28.51 -1.54 7.21
C ALA A 162 -29.90 -1.87 7.79
N GLU A 163 -30.12 -1.65 9.09
CA GLU A 163 -31.44 -1.83 9.75
C GLU A 163 -32.54 -0.89 9.23
N GLN A 164 -32.21 0.04 8.33
CA GLN A 164 -33.18 0.95 7.71
C GLN A 164 -33.94 0.33 6.53
N SER A 165 -33.76 -0.97 6.29
CA SER A 165 -34.52 -1.74 5.30
C SER A 165 -36.02 -1.87 5.63
N ASP A 166 -36.42 -1.63 6.89
CA ASP A 166 -37.83 -1.59 7.34
C ASP A 166 -38.55 -0.24 7.10
N GLY A 167 -37.93 0.68 6.34
CA GLY A 167 -38.63 1.81 5.72
C GLY A 167 -38.73 3.10 6.55
N ILE A 168 -38.24 3.13 7.80
CA ILE A 168 -38.09 4.38 8.56
C ILE A 168 -36.61 4.79 8.56
N PRO A 169 -36.20 5.73 7.68
CA PRO A 169 -34.82 6.19 7.66
C PRO A 169 -34.49 6.95 8.94
N MET A 170 -33.33 6.63 9.52
CA MET A 170 -32.82 7.38 10.66
C MET A 170 -32.61 8.84 10.26
N SER A 171 -33.03 9.78 11.11
CA SER A 171 -32.87 11.20 10.83
C SER A 171 -31.40 11.58 10.72
N ASP A 172 -31.09 12.60 9.91
CA ASP A 172 -29.72 13.11 9.79
C ASP A 172 -29.14 13.57 11.15
N THR A 173 -30.00 14.06 12.05
CA THR A 173 -29.64 14.41 13.43
C THR A 173 -29.14 13.20 14.23
N ALA A 174 -29.71 12.02 14.02
CA ALA A 174 -29.29 10.79 14.70
C ALA A 174 -28.08 10.11 14.03
N ARG A 175 -27.84 10.36 12.73
CA ARG A 175 -26.66 9.84 12.00
C ARG A 175 -25.37 10.59 12.34
N ARG A 176 -25.47 11.90 12.55
CA ARG A 176 -24.30 12.77 12.73
C ARG A 176 -23.37 12.35 13.88
N PRO A 177 -23.87 11.98 15.08
CA PRO A 177 -23.01 11.50 16.16
C PRO A 177 -22.19 10.24 15.79
N LEU A 178 -22.78 9.28 15.05
CA LEU A 178 -22.07 8.07 14.62
C LEU A 178 -20.91 8.41 13.67
N TYR A 179 -21.15 9.31 12.72
CA TYR A 179 -20.10 9.77 11.81
C TYR A 179 -19.01 10.55 12.55
N ASP A 180 -19.39 11.39 13.50
CA ASP A 180 -18.46 12.18 14.29
C ASP A 180 -17.59 11.30 15.19
N HIS A 181 -18.12 10.21 15.76
CA HIS A 181 -17.33 9.21 16.51
C HIS A 181 -16.32 8.48 15.62
N THR A 182 -16.74 8.04 14.42
CA THR A 182 -15.82 7.39 13.47
C THR A 182 -14.67 8.34 13.10
N LEU A 183 -14.98 9.60 12.79
CA LEU A 183 -13.97 10.60 12.47
C LEU A 183 -13.12 10.99 13.70
N ALA A 184 -13.65 10.87 14.92
CA ALA A 184 -12.87 11.07 16.14
C ALA A 184 -11.81 9.96 16.31
N ALA A 185 -12.17 8.70 16.06
CA ALA A 185 -11.20 7.59 16.06
C ALA A 185 -10.09 7.81 15.02
N VAL A 186 -10.44 8.26 13.81
CA VAL A 186 -9.44 8.64 12.79
C VAL A 186 -8.54 9.77 13.29
N LYS A 187 -9.12 10.83 13.89
CA LYS A 187 -8.33 11.95 14.43
C LYS A 187 -7.37 11.53 15.52
N GLU A 188 -7.73 10.56 16.35
CA GLU A 188 -6.85 10.06 17.41
C GLU A 188 -5.62 9.35 16.82
N LEU A 189 -5.81 8.48 15.82
CA LEU A 189 -4.72 7.89 15.05
C LEU A 189 -3.83 8.97 14.41
N GLU A 190 -4.45 10.00 13.80
CA GLU A 190 -3.69 11.10 13.18
C GLU A 190 -2.91 11.95 14.19
N ARG A 191 -3.45 12.15 15.40
CA ARG A 191 -2.79 12.85 16.51
C ARG A 191 -1.53 12.12 16.94
N ARG A 192 -1.56 10.78 16.88
CA ARG A 192 -0.41 9.91 17.15
C ARG A 192 0.51 9.72 15.92
N SER A 193 0.45 10.62 14.93
CA SER A 193 1.29 10.61 13.74
C SER A 193 1.07 9.42 12.79
N VAL A 194 -0.13 8.84 12.79
CA VAL A 194 -0.58 7.91 11.76
C VAL A 194 -1.19 8.70 10.61
N THR A 195 -1.00 8.23 9.38
CA THR A 195 -1.74 8.69 8.21
C THR A 195 -2.84 7.67 7.95
N VAL A 196 -4.09 8.14 7.91
CA VAL A 196 -5.25 7.30 7.61
C VAL A 196 -5.78 7.68 6.22
N LEU A 197 -5.64 6.75 5.28
CA LEU A 197 -6.18 6.88 3.94
C LEU A 197 -7.34 5.91 3.76
N ILE A 198 -8.31 6.30 2.96
CA ILE A 198 -9.47 5.49 2.59
C ILE A 198 -9.61 5.41 1.07
N GLY A 199 -9.97 4.23 0.57
CA GLY A 199 -10.34 3.98 -0.83
C GLY A 199 -11.43 2.93 -0.90
N TYR A 200 -12.11 2.87 -2.05
CA TYR A 200 -13.23 1.95 -2.28
C TYR A 200 -12.95 1.11 -3.52
N LEU A 201 -13.18 -0.19 -3.42
CA LEU A 201 -12.92 -1.11 -4.50
C LEU A 201 -14.17 -1.93 -4.82
N ASP A 202 -14.65 -1.79 -6.05
CA ASP A 202 -15.66 -2.69 -6.60
C ASP A 202 -14.98 -3.99 -7.02
N ALA A 203 -15.32 -5.09 -6.36
CA ALA A 203 -14.67 -6.38 -6.52
C ALA A 203 -15.75 -7.48 -6.71
N PRO A 204 -16.55 -7.41 -7.79
CA PRO A 204 -17.68 -8.31 -8.00
C PRO A 204 -17.27 -9.78 -7.85
N GLN A 205 -18.06 -10.54 -7.09
CA GLN A 205 -17.85 -11.97 -6.83
C GLN A 205 -18.91 -12.78 -7.59
N PRO A 206 -18.63 -14.05 -7.98
CA PRO A 206 -19.57 -14.87 -8.76
C PRO A 206 -20.99 -14.99 -8.17
N LYS A 207 -21.12 -14.90 -6.84
CA LYS A 207 -22.41 -14.94 -6.12
C LYS A 207 -22.84 -13.59 -5.52
N ILE A 208 -21.96 -12.59 -5.53
CA ILE A 208 -22.21 -11.25 -4.95
C ILE A 208 -21.69 -10.20 -5.94
N PRO A 209 -22.48 -9.87 -6.99
CA PRO A 209 -22.04 -8.98 -8.06
C PRO A 209 -21.78 -7.55 -7.56
N ASP A 210 -22.44 -7.14 -6.48
CA ASP A 210 -22.27 -5.81 -5.88
C ASP A 210 -21.21 -5.80 -4.76
N TRP A 211 -20.34 -6.81 -4.69
CA TRP A 211 -19.31 -6.89 -3.66
C TRP A 211 -18.35 -5.70 -3.76
N ARG A 212 -18.39 -4.87 -2.72
CA ARG A 212 -17.60 -3.65 -2.63
C ARG A 212 -16.86 -3.61 -1.30
N VAL A 213 -15.58 -3.31 -1.34
CA VAL A 213 -14.72 -3.33 -0.16
C VAL A 213 -14.18 -1.92 0.11
N CYS A 214 -14.32 -1.47 1.35
CA CYS A 214 -13.67 -0.28 1.85
C CYS A 214 -12.26 -0.66 2.32
N ILE A 215 -11.23 0.00 1.79
CA ILE A 215 -9.84 -0.20 2.18
C ILE A 215 -9.40 0.99 3.02
N VAL A 216 -8.98 0.73 4.26
CA VAL A 216 -8.43 1.73 5.17
C VAL A 216 -6.95 1.45 5.37
N SER A 217 -6.09 2.32 4.86
CA SER A 217 -4.64 2.22 5.01
C SER A 217 -4.18 3.07 6.19
N LEU A 218 -3.49 2.44 7.13
CA LEU A 218 -2.90 3.08 8.29
C LEU A 218 -1.38 3.01 8.21
N THR A 219 -0.72 4.15 8.18
CA THR A 219 0.74 4.19 8.03
C THR A 219 1.36 5.23 8.93
N SER A 220 2.34 4.83 9.74
CA SER A 220 3.09 5.76 10.58
C SER A 220 3.86 6.76 9.72
N ARG A 221 3.74 8.06 10.03
CA ARG A 221 4.53 9.11 9.36
C ARG A 221 6.03 8.98 9.63
N LEU A 222 6.41 8.28 10.70
CA LEU A 222 7.81 8.01 11.04
C LEU A 222 8.45 7.03 10.08
N THR A 223 7.69 6.05 9.57
CA THR A 223 8.20 5.03 8.65
C THR A 223 7.88 5.36 7.20
N ASP A 224 6.83 6.14 6.94
CA ASP A 224 6.48 6.61 5.60
C ASP A 224 5.95 8.06 5.60
N PRO A 225 6.85 9.05 5.54
CA PRO A 225 6.47 10.47 5.52
C PRO A 225 5.77 10.89 4.22
N GLY A 226 5.81 10.05 3.17
CA GLY A 226 5.16 10.31 1.89
C GLY A 226 3.67 9.93 1.86
N ALA A 227 3.23 9.10 2.81
CA ALA A 227 1.86 8.58 2.88
C ALA A 227 0.76 9.67 2.78
N PRO A 228 0.84 10.83 3.47
CA PRO A 228 -0.23 11.85 3.41
C PRO A 228 -0.51 12.43 2.01
N LYS A 229 0.44 12.28 1.08
CA LYS A 229 0.37 12.82 -0.28
C LYS A 229 0.04 11.74 -1.31
N ARG A 230 -0.14 10.49 -0.89
CA ARG A 230 -0.45 9.36 -1.75
C ARG A 230 -1.88 9.50 -2.27
N LYS A 231 -2.05 9.36 -3.58
CA LYS A 231 -3.35 9.40 -4.27
C LYS A 231 -3.79 8.04 -4.79
N MET A 232 -2.87 7.09 -4.85
CA MET A 232 -3.09 5.76 -5.40
C MET A 232 -2.34 4.73 -4.55
N MET A 233 -2.97 3.59 -4.33
CA MET A 233 -2.40 2.38 -3.74
C MET A 233 -2.58 1.21 -4.68
N PHE A 234 -1.84 0.12 -4.46
CA PHE A 234 -2.04 -1.12 -5.19
C PHE A 234 -2.50 -2.19 -4.20
N ILE A 235 -3.62 -2.83 -4.48
CA ILE A 235 -4.19 -3.90 -3.65
C ILE A 235 -4.19 -5.19 -4.45
N ASP A 236 -3.76 -6.27 -3.83
CA ASP A 236 -3.84 -7.60 -4.44
C ASP A 236 -5.31 -8.08 -4.44
N LYS A 237 -5.88 -8.37 -5.60
CA LYS A 237 -7.25 -8.88 -5.75
C LYS A 237 -7.58 -10.06 -4.84
N ARG A 238 -6.59 -10.89 -4.52
CA ARG A 238 -6.80 -12.10 -3.72
C ARG A 238 -7.25 -11.76 -2.30
N VAL A 239 -6.85 -10.62 -1.74
CA VAL A 239 -7.20 -10.23 -0.37
C VAL A 239 -8.63 -9.72 -0.24
N VAL A 240 -9.28 -9.41 -1.37
CA VAL A 240 -10.68 -8.94 -1.41
C VAL A 240 -11.66 -9.99 -1.95
N ALA A 241 -11.13 -11.14 -2.38
CA ALA A 241 -11.93 -12.28 -2.83
C ALA A 241 -12.47 -13.05 -1.62
N ILE A 242 -13.77 -13.39 -1.65
CA ILE A 242 -14.45 -14.06 -0.53
C ILE A 242 -13.87 -15.46 -0.29
N GLU A 243 -13.40 -16.15 -1.33
CA GLU A 243 -12.77 -17.48 -1.19
C GLU A 243 -11.54 -17.48 -0.27
N ASN A 244 -10.88 -16.34 -0.08
CA ASN A 244 -9.75 -16.18 0.84
C ASN A 244 -10.13 -15.48 2.15
N MET A 245 -11.34 -14.94 2.25
CA MET A 245 -11.89 -14.42 3.51
C MET A 245 -12.48 -15.60 4.23
N ASN A 246 -11.74 -16.15 5.19
CA ASN A 246 -12.18 -17.25 6.03
C ASN A 246 -13.46 -16.83 6.80
N MET A 247 -14.63 -17.07 6.21
CA MET A 247 -15.93 -16.63 6.71
C MET A 247 -16.47 -17.52 7.84
N GLY A 248 -15.67 -18.45 8.36
CA GLY A 248 -16.06 -19.31 9.50
C GLY A 248 -17.34 -20.11 9.25
N LEU A 249 -17.67 -20.39 7.98
CA LEU A 249 -18.77 -21.27 7.59
C LEU A 249 -18.18 -22.63 7.24
N ASP A 250 -17.60 -23.29 8.23
CA ASP A 250 -17.50 -24.74 8.24
C ASP A 250 -18.74 -25.24 9.01
N ASP A 251 -19.68 -25.81 8.25
CA ASP A 251 -20.85 -26.66 8.59
C ASP A 251 -21.60 -26.47 9.92
#